data_AF-A0A2G9YSZ2-F1
#
_entry.id   AF-A0A2G9YSZ2-F1
#
_cell.length_a   1.000
_cell.length_b   1.000
_cell.length_c   1.000
_cell.angle_alpha   90.00
_cell.angle_beta   90.00
_cell.angle_gamma   90.00
#
_symmetry.space_group_name_H-M   'P 1'
#
loop_
_entity.id
_entity.type
_entity.pdbx_description
1 polymer ?
#
loop_
_entity_poly.entity_id
_entity_poly.type
_entity_poly.pdbx_seq_one_letter_code
_entity_poly.pdbx_strand_id
1 'polypeptide(L)'
;YFEAKAGPGIEKLREYLKENTFVAYLLGKKNSGKGTYSKMFAEVIAPNRVEHFSIGDMIRGVDEELADPGRKKELMNFLEKEYRGWASLPEITSALEKRNTRTLLPTELILALVKREIGRREKKALFIDGFPRGMDQISYSLFFRDLIGYREDPDIFILIDLPEAVIDERIKYRRVCPECQTPRNLKLHTTKEVGYDEKKKEFYLICDNTGCPASAAGGQGAKMISKEGDESGIKPIRERLDMDAELMQKAISLHGIPKIILRNAVPVEGAEKIVDDYEITPEYSYEWDEKNKKVKVIEKPWIIKDDEGVPSYSLLPPPVLLSLIKQMVEILHL
;
A
#
# COMPACT_ATOMS: atom_id res chain seq x y z
N TYR A 1 -16.06 -10.27 -11.52
CA TYR A 1 -14.99 -9.52 -12.23
C TYR A 1 -13.73 -10.37 -12.39
N PHE A 2 -12.97 -10.64 -11.32
CA PHE A 2 -11.69 -11.36 -11.42
C PHE A 2 -11.80 -12.75 -12.04
N GLU A 3 -12.78 -13.55 -11.60
CA GLU A 3 -13.04 -14.87 -12.18
C GLU A 3 -13.28 -14.81 -13.70
N ALA A 4 -14.08 -13.85 -14.15
CA ALA A 4 -14.38 -13.67 -15.57
C ALA A 4 -13.17 -13.26 -16.42
N LYS A 5 -12.22 -12.48 -15.85
CA LYS A 5 -11.06 -11.96 -16.60
C LYS A 5 -9.75 -12.74 -16.39
N ALA A 6 -9.66 -13.55 -15.34
CA ALA A 6 -8.43 -14.25 -14.94
C ALA A 6 -8.66 -15.59 -14.22
N GLY A 7 -9.86 -16.19 -14.30
CA GLY A 7 -10.21 -17.45 -13.63
C GLY A 7 -9.15 -18.55 -13.74
N PRO A 8 -8.70 -18.93 -14.95
CA PRO A 8 -7.64 -19.94 -15.10
C PRO A 8 -6.32 -19.59 -14.40
N GLY A 9 -5.94 -18.30 -14.40
CA GLY A 9 -4.74 -17.83 -13.69
C GLY A 9 -4.91 -17.84 -12.18
N ILE A 10 -6.11 -17.51 -11.69
CA ILE A 10 -6.46 -17.58 -10.26
C ILE A 10 -6.40 -19.02 -9.76
N GLU A 11 -6.95 -19.98 -10.52
CA GLU A 11 -6.89 -21.40 -10.20
C GLU A 11 -5.45 -21.92 -10.15
N LYS A 12 -4.63 -21.57 -11.14
CA LYS A 12 -3.19 -21.91 -11.15
C LYS A 12 -2.46 -21.40 -9.92
N LEU A 13 -2.66 -20.14 -9.54
CA LEU A 13 -2.04 -19.55 -8.35
C LEU A 13 -2.54 -20.21 -7.06
N ARG A 14 -3.83 -20.54 -6.97
CA ARG A 14 -4.40 -21.28 -5.83
C ARG A 14 -3.75 -22.65 -5.69
N GLU A 15 -3.59 -23.38 -6.78
CA GLU A 15 -2.95 -24.69 -6.79
C GLU A 15 -1.48 -24.59 -6.38
N TYR A 16 -0.74 -23.66 -6.99
CA TYR A 16 0.67 -23.41 -6.65
C TYR A 16 0.86 -23.15 -5.15
N LEU A 17 0.01 -22.31 -4.55
CA LEU A 17 0.11 -21.91 -3.15
C LEU A 17 -0.29 -23.00 -2.14
N LYS A 18 -0.79 -24.17 -2.57
CA LYS A 18 -1.01 -25.30 -1.64
C LYS A 18 0.31 -25.80 -1.08
N GLU A 19 1.32 -25.94 -1.94
CA GLU A 19 2.62 -26.55 -1.57
C GLU A 19 3.80 -25.57 -1.67
N ASN A 20 3.66 -24.49 -2.44
CA ASN A 20 4.75 -23.55 -2.71
C ASN A 20 4.50 -22.17 -2.11
N THR A 21 5.57 -21.40 -1.99
CA THR A 21 5.55 -20.02 -1.51
C THR A 21 6.36 -19.10 -2.42
N PHE A 22 6.26 -17.79 -2.19
CA PHE A 22 7.09 -16.78 -2.82
C PHE A 22 7.24 -15.58 -1.88
N VAL A 23 8.20 -14.71 -2.16
CA VAL A 23 8.39 -13.43 -1.49
C VAL A 23 8.29 -12.30 -2.52
N ALA A 24 7.26 -11.47 -2.40
CA ALA A 24 7.03 -10.32 -3.25
C ALA A 24 7.37 -9.01 -2.52
N TYR A 25 8.27 -8.23 -3.09
CA TYR A 25 8.72 -6.95 -2.56
C TYR A 25 7.93 -5.80 -3.18
N LEU A 26 7.11 -5.12 -2.39
CA LEU A 26 6.27 -4.02 -2.85
C LEU A 26 7.05 -2.70 -2.84
N LEU A 27 7.26 -2.15 -4.04
CA LEU A 27 7.90 -0.86 -4.27
C LEU A 27 6.91 0.09 -4.94
N GLY A 28 6.96 1.36 -4.55
CA GLY A 28 6.02 2.36 -5.04
C GLY A 28 6.05 3.59 -4.16
N LYS A 29 5.74 4.75 -4.75
CA LYS A 29 5.57 6.03 -4.03
C LYS A 29 4.62 5.87 -2.83
N LYS A 30 4.82 6.66 -1.76
CA LYS A 30 3.87 6.73 -0.64
C LYS A 30 2.44 6.98 -1.16
N ASN A 31 1.46 6.25 -0.63
CA ASN A 31 0.05 6.27 -1.07
C ASN A 31 -0.22 5.67 -2.47
N SER A 32 0.71 4.91 -3.05
CA SER A 32 0.50 4.20 -4.31
C SER A 32 -0.53 3.06 -4.26
N GLY A 33 -0.89 2.58 -3.06
CA GLY A 33 -1.84 1.48 -2.87
C GLY A 33 -1.21 0.11 -2.63
N LYS A 34 0.10 0.04 -2.29
CA LYS A 34 0.83 -1.20 -1.93
C LYS A 34 0.00 -2.19 -1.10
N GLY A 35 -0.43 -1.76 0.09
CA GLY A 35 -1.24 -2.58 0.99
C GLY A 35 -2.64 -2.91 0.46
N THR A 36 -3.19 -2.13 -0.46
CA THR A 36 -4.47 -2.44 -1.11
C THR A 36 -4.30 -3.64 -2.04
N TYR A 37 -3.28 -3.64 -2.90
CA TYR A 37 -3.08 -4.71 -3.87
C TYR A 37 -2.70 -6.04 -3.22
N SER A 38 -1.87 -6.03 -2.17
CA SER A 38 -1.53 -7.26 -1.44
C SER A 38 -2.75 -7.87 -0.74
N LYS A 39 -3.58 -7.05 -0.10
CA LYS A 39 -4.79 -7.51 0.59
C LYS A 39 -5.82 -8.04 -0.40
N MET A 40 -6.04 -7.34 -1.50
CA MET A 40 -6.95 -7.83 -2.55
C MET A 40 -6.42 -9.12 -3.19
N PHE A 41 -5.10 -9.23 -3.43
CA PHE A 41 -4.50 -10.46 -3.93
C PHE A 41 -4.74 -11.62 -2.96
N ALA A 42 -4.50 -11.41 -1.66
CA ALA A 42 -4.77 -12.42 -0.64
C ALA A 42 -6.24 -12.83 -0.65
N GLU A 43 -7.17 -11.87 -0.70
CA GLU A 43 -8.62 -12.11 -0.71
C GLU A 43 -9.07 -12.92 -1.94
N VAL A 44 -8.59 -12.56 -3.12
CA VAL A 44 -8.99 -13.19 -4.39
C VAL A 44 -8.34 -14.57 -4.55
N ILE A 45 -7.07 -14.72 -4.18
CA ILE A 45 -6.32 -15.95 -4.42
C ILE A 45 -6.48 -16.93 -3.25
N ALA A 46 -5.87 -16.64 -2.10
CA ALA A 46 -5.83 -17.56 -0.97
C ALA A 46 -5.58 -16.81 0.36
N PRO A 47 -6.64 -16.37 1.08
CA PRO A 47 -6.52 -15.52 2.27
C PRO A 47 -5.67 -16.12 3.39
N ASN A 48 -5.67 -17.46 3.51
CA ASN A 48 -4.95 -18.19 4.53
C ASN A 48 -3.49 -18.51 4.16
N ARG A 49 -3.11 -18.31 2.89
CA ARG A 49 -1.79 -18.68 2.34
C ARG A 49 -0.97 -17.48 1.87
N VAL A 50 -1.58 -16.30 1.82
CA VAL A 50 -0.93 -15.05 1.44
C VAL A 50 -0.97 -14.09 2.64
N GLU A 51 0.18 -13.52 2.98
CA GLU A 51 0.28 -12.56 4.08
C GLU A 51 0.94 -11.27 3.60
N HIS A 52 0.35 -10.14 3.99
CA HIS A 52 0.96 -8.83 3.83
C HIS A 52 1.77 -8.49 5.07
N PHE A 53 3.06 -8.28 4.88
CA PHE A 53 4.01 -7.95 5.93
C PHE A 53 4.55 -6.54 5.75
N SER A 54 4.27 -5.63 6.67
CA SER A 54 4.82 -4.28 6.64
C SER A 54 5.97 -4.13 7.64
N ILE A 55 7.10 -3.58 7.19
CA ILE A 55 8.21 -3.20 8.09
C ILE A 55 7.72 -2.19 9.13
N GLY A 56 6.75 -1.33 8.77
CA GLY A 56 6.15 -0.39 9.72
C GLY A 56 5.39 -1.08 10.86
N ASP A 57 4.67 -2.17 10.57
CA ASP A 57 3.97 -2.98 11.57
C ASP A 57 4.95 -3.79 12.43
N MET A 58 5.97 -4.38 11.80
CA MET A 58 7.05 -5.08 12.50
C MET A 58 7.68 -4.20 13.58
N ILE A 59 8.04 -2.96 13.21
CA ILE A 59 8.68 -2.04 14.14
C ILE A 59 7.73 -1.61 15.26
N ARG A 60 6.42 -1.44 14.98
CA ARG A 60 5.42 -1.21 16.05
C ARG A 60 5.37 -2.38 17.03
N GLY A 61 5.40 -3.62 16.53
CA GLY A 61 5.47 -4.81 17.39
C GLY A 61 6.76 -4.88 18.20
N VAL A 62 7.88 -4.39 17.67
CA VAL A 62 9.14 -4.24 18.42
C VAL A 62 8.99 -3.18 19.53
N ASP A 63 8.31 -2.06 19.28
CA ASP A 63 8.04 -1.05 20.31
C ASP A 63 7.23 -1.67 21.48
N GLU A 64 6.28 -2.56 21.19
CA GLU A 64 5.53 -3.33 22.21
C GLU A 64 6.40 -4.35 22.94
N GLU A 65 7.31 -5.05 22.24
CA GLU A 65 8.30 -5.95 22.87
C GLU A 65 9.21 -5.21 23.83
N LEU A 66 9.59 -3.97 23.51
CA LEU A 66 10.47 -3.15 24.36
C LEU A 66 9.78 -2.64 25.63
N ALA A 67 8.46 -2.49 25.61
CA ALA A 67 7.66 -2.07 26.77
C ALA A 67 7.55 -3.18 27.83
N ASP A 68 7.66 -4.45 27.45
CA ASP A 68 7.64 -5.60 28.35
C ASP A 68 9.06 -6.06 28.71
N PRO A 69 9.48 -6.06 30.00
CA PRO A 69 10.84 -6.44 30.38
C PRO A 69 11.27 -7.86 29.96
N GLY A 70 10.34 -8.82 29.92
CA GLY A 70 10.61 -10.19 29.52
C GLY A 70 10.87 -10.31 28.03
N ARG A 71 9.94 -9.79 27.22
CA ARG A 71 10.06 -9.75 25.75
C ARG A 71 11.24 -8.89 25.29
N LYS A 72 11.53 -7.80 25.99
CA LYS A 72 12.73 -7.00 25.75
C LYS A 72 13.99 -7.84 25.91
N LYS A 73 14.09 -8.64 26.97
CA LYS A 73 15.25 -9.53 27.18
C LYS A 73 15.37 -10.56 26.04
N GLU A 74 14.27 -11.14 25.59
CA GLU A 74 14.26 -12.07 24.45
C GLU A 74 14.72 -11.40 23.15
N LEU A 75 14.22 -10.20 22.86
CA LEU A 75 14.66 -9.39 21.72
C LEU A 75 16.16 -9.10 21.79
N MET A 76 16.68 -8.71 22.95
CA MET A 76 18.11 -8.42 23.11
C MET A 76 18.97 -9.67 22.95
N ASN A 77 18.57 -10.81 23.51
CA ASN A 77 19.26 -12.09 23.31
C ASN A 77 19.28 -12.52 21.84
N PHE A 78 18.20 -12.25 21.10
CA PHE A 78 18.15 -12.48 19.67
C PHE A 78 19.13 -11.56 18.93
N LEU A 79 19.12 -10.26 19.21
CA LEU A 79 19.99 -9.29 18.56
C LEU A 79 21.46 -9.61 18.84
N GLU A 80 21.83 -10.01 20.06
CA GLU A 80 23.19 -10.43 20.39
C GLU A 80 23.70 -11.59 19.51
N LYS A 81 22.80 -12.53 19.16
CA LYS A 81 23.15 -13.68 18.33
C LYS A 81 23.16 -13.37 16.84
N GLU A 82 22.17 -12.63 16.35
CA GLU A 82 21.87 -12.53 14.91
C GLU A 82 22.25 -11.18 14.28
N TYR A 83 22.28 -10.08 15.04
CA TYR A 83 22.62 -8.78 14.48
C TYR A 83 24.10 -8.69 14.12
N ARG A 84 24.38 -8.20 12.92
CA ARG A 84 25.72 -7.96 12.39
C ARG A 84 25.74 -6.59 11.73
N GLY A 85 26.14 -5.56 12.49
CA GLY A 85 26.22 -4.20 11.97
C GLY A 85 27.18 -3.32 12.76
N TRP A 86 27.34 -2.08 12.31
CA TRP A 86 28.37 -1.16 12.81
C TRP A 86 28.04 -0.52 14.16
N ALA A 87 26.76 -0.32 14.45
CA ALA A 87 26.32 0.21 15.74
C ALA A 87 26.29 -0.90 16.80
N SER A 88 26.75 -0.59 18.01
CA SER A 88 26.73 -1.49 19.16
C SER A 88 25.29 -1.79 19.64
N LEU A 89 25.09 -2.90 20.35
CA LEU A 89 23.77 -3.25 20.91
C LEU A 89 23.16 -2.15 21.82
N PRO A 90 23.94 -1.45 22.67
CA PRO A 90 23.42 -0.31 23.43
C PRO A 90 22.94 0.84 22.53
N GLU A 91 23.67 1.16 21.47
CA GLU A 91 23.27 2.20 20.51
C GLU A 91 21.99 1.82 19.77
N ILE A 92 21.90 0.56 19.32
CA ILE A 92 20.70 -0.01 18.69
C ILE A 92 19.50 0.04 19.63
N THR A 93 19.69 -0.36 20.88
CA THR A 93 18.63 -0.31 21.90
C THR A 93 18.15 1.12 22.09
N SER A 94 19.08 2.08 22.21
CA SER A 94 18.72 3.48 22.36
C SER A 94 18.02 4.04 21.11
N ALA A 95 18.44 3.62 19.91
CA ALA A 95 17.82 4.01 18.65
C ALA A 95 16.38 3.48 18.52
N LEU A 96 16.12 2.27 19.01
CA LEU A 96 14.76 1.71 19.06
C LEU A 96 13.89 2.44 20.09
N GLU A 97 14.40 2.71 21.30
CA GLU A 97 13.65 3.37 22.37
C GLU A 97 13.34 4.85 22.09
N LYS A 98 14.28 5.57 21.48
CA LYS A 98 14.15 7.01 21.18
C LYS A 98 13.66 7.29 19.76
N ARG A 99 13.18 6.26 19.07
CA ARG A 99 12.82 6.34 17.66
C ARG A 99 11.75 7.40 17.44
N ASN A 100 11.90 8.14 16.35
CA ASN A 100 10.85 9.02 15.83
C ASN A 100 10.64 8.73 14.34
N THR A 101 9.70 9.43 13.70
CA THR A 101 9.39 9.22 12.28
C THR A 101 10.44 9.75 11.31
N ARG A 102 11.52 10.39 11.79
CA ARG A 102 12.56 11.03 10.98
C ARG A 102 13.85 10.21 10.92
N THR A 103 14.24 9.58 12.03
CA THR A 103 15.48 8.79 12.07
C THR A 103 15.25 7.40 11.49
N LEU A 104 16.03 7.03 10.46
CA LEU A 104 16.04 5.68 9.91
C LEU A 104 16.83 4.76 10.82
N LEU A 105 16.29 3.55 11.03
CA LEU A 105 17.03 2.48 11.72
C LEU A 105 18.10 1.91 10.76
N PRO A 106 19.25 1.45 11.28
CA PRO A 106 20.27 0.79 10.47
C PRO A 106 19.68 -0.41 9.70
N THR A 107 20.07 -0.58 8.45
CA THR A 107 19.51 -1.63 7.59
C THR A 107 19.88 -3.03 8.06
N GLU A 108 21.06 -3.21 8.66
CA GLU A 108 21.48 -4.47 9.28
C GLU A 108 20.51 -4.91 10.38
N LEU A 109 20.04 -3.94 11.18
CA LEU A 109 19.02 -4.18 12.21
C LEU A 109 17.69 -4.56 11.57
N ILE A 110 17.25 -3.81 10.56
CA ILE A 110 16.00 -4.12 9.84
C ILE A 110 16.06 -5.52 9.23
N LEU A 111 17.18 -5.89 8.60
CA LEU A 111 17.38 -7.22 8.01
C LEU A 111 17.28 -8.33 9.06
N ALA A 112 17.96 -8.18 10.20
CA ALA A 112 17.88 -9.14 11.30
C ALA A 112 16.45 -9.31 11.83
N LEU A 113 15.74 -8.20 12.04
CA LEU A 113 14.35 -8.22 12.50
C LEU A 113 13.40 -8.83 11.46
N VAL A 114 13.59 -8.51 10.18
CA VAL A 114 12.80 -9.09 9.07
C VAL A 114 13.00 -10.60 9.01
N LYS A 115 14.23 -11.10 9.10
CA LYS A 115 14.52 -12.54 9.13
C LYS A 115 13.84 -13.24 10.31
N ARG A 116 13.94 -12.67 11.51
CA ARG A 116 13.23 -13.17 12.70
C ARG A 116 11.75 -13.31 12.46
N GLU A 117 11.17 -12.28 11.85
CA GLU A 117 9.73 -12.15 11.66
C GLU A 117 9.21 -13.06 10.54
N ILE A 118 10.01 -13.28 9.48
CA ILE A 118 9.75 -14.32 8.48
C ILE A 118 9.83 -15.71 9.11
N GLY A 119 10.84 -15.98 9.94
CA GLY A 119 11.01 -17.27 10.62
C GLY A 119 9.88 -17.61 11.60
N ARG A 120 9.18 -16.61 12.14
CA ARG A 120 8.00 -16.79 13.00
C ARG A 120 6.73 -17.15 12.22
N ARG A 121 6.70 -16.93 10.90
CA ARG A 121 5.53 -17.18 10.06
C ARG A 121 5.60 -18.59 9.48
N GLU A 122 4.43 -19.21 9.37
CA GLU A 122 4.28 -20.41 8.54
C GLU A 122 4.70 -20.13 7.10
N LYS A 123 5.09 -21.17 6.35
CA LYS A 123 5.42 -21.04 4.93
C LYS A 123 4.19 -20.54 4.13
N LYS A 124 4.03 -19.23 4.05
CA LYS A 124 3.01 -18.48 3.29
C LYS A 124 3.66 -17.61 2.21
N ALA A 125 2.96 -17.30 1.13
CA ALA A 125 3.45 -16.27 0.22
C ALA A 125 3.44 -14.91 0.92
N LEU A 126 4.55 -14.18 0.87
CA LEU A 126 4.72 -12.92 1.61
C LEU A 126 4.77 -11.74 0.66
N PHE A 127 3.93 -10.74 0.92
CA PHE A 127 4.02 -9.42 0.31
C PHE A 127 4.65 -8.46 1.30
N ILE A 128 5.92 -8.13 1.12
CA ILE A 128 6.67 -7.29 2.04
C ILE A 128 6.60 -5.82 1.59
N ASP A 129 6.12 -4.92 2.46
CA ASP A 129 6.00 -3.47 2.24
C ASP A 129 6.88 -2.69 3.22
N GLY A 130 7.58 -1.68 2.71
CA GLY A 130 8.36 -0.77 3.52
C GLY A 130 9.84 -1.11 3.63
N PHE A 131 10.39 -1.80 2.61
CA PHE A 131 11.84 -1.99 2.38
C PHE A 131 12.66 -0.70 2.59
N PRO A 132 13.97 -0.83 2.92
CA PRO A 132 14.76 0.24 3.51
C PRO A 132 14.58 1.57 2.77
N ARG A 133 14.18 2.58 3.55
CA ARG A 133 13.76 3.91 3.09
C ARG A 133 14.94 4.85 2.86
N GLY A 134 16.11 4.31 2.62
CA GLY A 134 17.34 5.06 2.46
C GLY A 134 18.31 4.22 1.67
N MET A 135 19.24 4.90 1.00
CA MET A 135 20.37 4.28 0.31
C MET A 135 21.51 4.16 1.30
N ASP A 136 21.54 3.07 2.02
CA ASP A 136 22.52 2.77 3.03
C ASP A 136 23.78 2.09 2.45
N GLN A 137 24.76 1.84 3.33
CA GLN A 137 26.08 1.31 2.96
C GLN A 137 26.03 -0.16 2.52
N ILE A 138 24.95 -0.89 2.84
CA ILE A 138 24.75 -2.26 2.37
C ILE A 138 24.23 -2.20 0.94
N SER A 139 24.87 -2.95 0.04
CA SER A 139 24.33 -3.15 -1.29
C SER A 139 22.96 -3.85 -1.20
N TYR A 140 21.91 -3.24 -1.75
CA TYR A 140 20.57 -3.85 -1.86
C TYR A 140 20.61 -5.28 -2.38
N SER A 141 21.52 -5.57 -3.32
CA SER A 141 21.72 -6.92 -3.85
C SER A 141 22.11 -7.93 -2.77
N LEU A 142 22.94 -7.55 -1.79
CA LEU A 142 23.31 -8.41 -0.66
C LEU A 142 22.13 -8.59 0.29
N PHE A 143 21.36 -7.53 0.54
CA PHE A 143 20.17 -7.59 1.39
C PHE A 143 19.15 -8.59 0.84
N PHE A 144 18.76 -8.47 -0.44
CA PHE A 144 17.76 -9.37 -1.04
C PHE A 144 18.27 -10.80 -1.15
N ARG A 145 19.53 -10.98 -1.54
CA ARG A 145 20.18 -12.31 -1.57
C ARG A 145 20.17 -12.99 -0.21
N ASP A 146 20.54 -12.26 0.85
CA ASP A 146 20.61 -12.78 2.21
C ASP A 146 19.21 -13.08 2.78
N LEU A 147 18.22 -12.27 2.41
CA LEU A 147 16.83 -12.49 2.79
C LEU A 147 16.24 -13.74 2.11
N ILE A 148 16.49 -13.94 0.81
CA ILE A 148 15.94 -15.08 0.10
C ILE A 148 16.68 -16.38 0.41
N GLY A 149 18.00 -16.32 0.63
CA GLY A 149 18.78 -17.48 1.09
C GLY A 149 18.33 -18.02 2.45
N TYR A 150 17.59 -17.23 3.24
CA TYR A 150 17.00 -17.71 4.49
C TYR A 150 15.78 -18.63 4.27
N ARG A 151 15.08 -18.49 3.14
CA ARG A 151 13.81 -19.18 2.89
C ARG A 151 13.81 -20.08 1.65
N GLU A 152 14.70 -19.81 0.70
CA GLU A 152 14.81 -20.47 -0.61
C GLU A 152 13.53 -20.37 -1.46
N ASP A 153 12.73 -19.32 -1.23
CA ASP A 153 11.55 -19.01 -2.04
C ASP A 153 11.97 -18.32 -3.36
N PRO A 154 11.10 -18.31 -4.40
CA PRO A 154 11.19 -17.32 -5.46
C PRO A 154 10.95 -15.91 -4.89
N ASP A 155 11.79 -14.95 -5.26
CA ASP A 155 11.60 -13.53 -4.94
C ASP A 155 11.24 -12.69 -6.17
N ILE A 156 10.40 -11.66 -5.96
CA ILE A 156 9.82 -10.87 -7.06
C ILE A 156 9.73 -9.41 -6.61
N PHE A 157 10.17 -8.47 -7.45
CA PHE A 157 9.82 -7.05 -7.26
C PHE A 157 8.46 -6.75 -7.87
N ILE A 158 7.58 -6.11 -7.10
CA ILE A 158 6.33 -5.54 -7.58
C ILE A 158 6.43 -4.03 -7.51
N LEU A 159 6.59 -3.39 -8.67
CA LEU A 159 6.77 -1.96 -8.83
C LEU A 159 5.44 -1.32 -9.20
N ILE A 160 4.86 -0.56 -8.28
CA ILE A 160 3.59 0.16 -8.50
C ILE A 160 3.89 1.57 -8.96
N ASP A 161 3.62 1.82 -10.22
CA ASP A 161 3.76 3.09 -10.88
C ASP A 161 2.41 3.85 -10.85
N LEU A 162 2.42 4.98 -10.15
CA LEU A 162 1.26 5.84 -9.95
C LEU A 162 1.67 7.29 -10.13
N PRO A 163 1.05 8.03 -11.07
CA PRO A 163 1.32 9.44 -11.25
C PRO A 163 1.10 10.27 -9.98
N GLU A 164 1.92 11.28 -9.77
CA GLU A 164 1.86 12.12 -8.58
C GLU A 164 0.60 12.95 -8.52
N ALA A 165 0.06 13.34 -9.68
CA ALA A 165 -1.25 14.00 -9.78
C ALA A 165 -2.34 13.17 -9.07
N VAL A 166 -2.26 11.83 -9.18
CA VAL A 166 -3.22 10.96 -8.49
C VAL A 166 -2.99 10.94 -6.99
N ILE A 167 -1.73 10.90 -6.55
CA ILE A 167 -1.36 10.91 -5.13
C ILE A 167 -1.79 12.22 -4.46
N ASP A 168 -1.58 13.34 -5.14
CA ASP A 168 -1.92 14.68 -4.67
C ASP A 168 -3.43 14.82 -4.40
N GLU A 169 -4.23 14.34 -5.33
CA GLU A 169 -5.70 14.38 -5.27
C GLU A 169 -6.25 13.39 -4.23
N ARG A 170 -5.59 12.22 -4.08
CA ARG A 170 -5.87 11.29 -2.98
C ARG A 170 -5.66 11.91 -1.60
N ILE A 171 -4.63 12.76 -1.45
CA ILE A 171 -4.32 13.44 -0.19
C ILE A 171 -5.30 14.62 0.04
N LYS A 172 -5.37 15.57 -0.89
CA LYS A 172 -6.15 16.82 -0.75
C LYS A 172 -7.62 16.56 -0.40
N TYR A 173 -8.24 15.62 -1.09
CA TYR A 173 -9.67 15.35 -0.95
C TYR A 173 -9.98 14.21 0.02
N ARG A 174 -8.99 13.73 0.79
CA ARG A 174 -9.18 12.66 1.77
C ARG A 174 -10.16 13.10 2.85
N ARG A 175 -11.07 12.20 3.20
CA ARG A 175 -11.93 12.29 4.38
C ARG A 175 -11.77 11.03 5.20
N VAL A 176 -11.74 11.18 6.52
CA VAL A 176 -11.56 10.07 7.47
C VAL A 176 -12.74 10.05 8.42
N CYS A 177 -13.30 8.87 8.64
CA CYS A 177 -14.33 8.67 9.66
C CYS A 177 -13.68 8.80 11.05
N PRO A 178 -14.16 9.67 11.94
CA PRO A 178 -13.58 9.80 13.29
C PRO A 178 -13.77 8.54 14.14
N GLU A 179 -14.84 7.77 13.91
CA GLU A 179 -15.21 6.59 14.70
C GLU A 179 -14.40 5.35 14.30
N CYS A 180 -14.38 5.01 13.01
CA CYS A 180 -13.78 3.76 12.51
C CYS A 180 -12.49 3.98 11.70
N GLN A 181 -12.01 5.22 11.59
CA GLN A 181 -10.79 5.60 10.85
C GLN A 181 -10.78 5.19 9.37
N THR A 182 -11.95 4.81 8.82
CA THR A 182 -12.06 4.41 7.42
C THR A 182 -11.84 5.62 6.51
N PRO A 183 -10.90 5.54 5.56
CA PRO A 183 -10.68 6.61 4.60
C PRO A 183 -11.69 6.55 3.45
N ARG A 184 -12.10 7.73 2.99
CA ARG A 184 -12.86 8.02 1.76
C ARG A 184 -12.22 9.23 1.08
N ASN A 185 -12.73 9.61 -0.08
CA ASN A 185 -12.25 10.78 -0.80
C ASN A 185 -13.41 11.50 -1.47
N LEU A 186 -13.55 12.82 -1.24
CA LEU A 186 -14.64 13.61 -1.81
C LEU A 186 -14.65 13.59 -3.34
N LYS A 187 -13.51 13.43 -3.99
CA LYS A 187 -13.37 13.53 -5.44
C LYS A 187 -13.26 12.17 -6.13
N LEU A 188 -12.63 11.19 -5.48
CA LEU A 188 -12.22 9.93 -6.14
C LEU A 188 -12.86 8.67 -5.55
N HIS A 189 -13.47 8.75 -4.37
CA HIS A 189 -14.07 7.59 -3.69
C HIS A 189 -15.11 8.06 -2.67
N THR A 190 -16.25 8.52 -3.18
CA THR A 190 -17.35 9.09 -2.39
C THR A 190 -18.11 8.02 -1.58
N THR A 191 -19.03 8.47 -0.73
CA THR A 191 -19.95 7.61 0.04
C THR A 191 -21.34 7.66 -0.55
N LYS A 192 -22.19 6.67 -0.21
CA LYS A 192 -23.59 6.64 -0.65
C LYS A 192 -24.37 7.90 -0.31
N GLU A 193 -24.10 8.47 0.87
CA GLU A 193 -24.74 9.69 1.35
C GLU A 193 -23.72 10.81 1.49
N VAL A 194 -24.10 12.00 1.01
CA VAL A 194 -23.29 13.23 1.07
C VAL A 194 -24.13 14.32 1.69
N GLY A 195 -23.59 14.98 2.71
CA GLY A 195 -24.21 16.11 3.37
C GLY A 195 -23.66 17.44 2.89
N TYR A 196 -24.38 18.51 3.18
CA TYR A 196 -24.01 19.88 2.87
C TYR A 196 -24.17 20.78 4.10
N ASP A 197 -23.14 21.54 4.42
CA ASP A 197 -23.15 22.53 5.50
C ASP A 197 -23.52 23.89 4.91
N GLU A 198 -24.77 24.34 5.10
CA GLU A 198 -25.25 25.61 4.53
C GLU A 198 -24.48 26.83 5.06
N LYS A 199 -23.94 26.77 6.28
CA LYS A 199 -23.20 27.90 6.88
C LYS A 199 -21.81 28.04 6.26
N LYS A 200 -21.13 26.91 6.06
CA LYS A 200 -19.78 26.88 5.46
C LYS A 200 -19.79 26.78 3.94
N LYS A 201 -20.93 26.44 3.35
CA LYS A 201 -21.10 26.09 1.93
C LYS A 201 -20.16 24.97 1.48
N GLU A 202 -20.04 23.93 2.31
CA GLU A 202 -19.13 22.81 2.12
C GLU A 202 -19.85 21.46 2.10
N PHE A 203 -19.41 20.57 1.20
CA PHE A 203 -19.88 19.19 1.17
C PHE A 203 -19.04 18.29 2.09
N TYR A 204 -19.69 17.32 2.71
CA TYR A 204 -19.05 16.33 3.56
C TYR A 204 -19.61 14.93 3.33
N LEU A 205 -18.78 13.92 3.56
CA LEU A 205 -19.17 12.52 3.42
C LEU A 205 -19.78 12.00 4.72
N ILE A 206 -20.72 11.06 4.59
CA ILE A 206 -21.31 10.32 5.70
C ILE A 206 -20.80 8.88 5.62
N CYS A 207 -20.18 8.40 6.70
CA CYS A 207 -19.52 7.10 6.71
C CYS A 207 -20.51 5.95 6.42
N ASP A 208 -20.25 5.20 5.36
CA ASP A 208 -21.05 4.05 4.91
C ASP A 208 -20.40 2.69 5.22
N ASN A 209 -19.35 2.68 6.03
CA ASN A 209 -18.72 1.45 6.48
C ASN A 209 -19.66 0.67 7.43
N THR A 210 -20.03 -0.55 7.05
CA THR A 210 -20.94 -1.41 7.82
C THR A 210 -20.37 -1.81 9.19
N GLY A 211 -19.05 -1.89 9.32
CA GLY A 211 -18.37 -2.16 10.60
C GLY A 211 -18.19 -0.92 11.49
N CYS A 212 -18.73 0.23 11.10
CA CYS A 212 -18.59 1.46 11.87
C CYS A 212 -19.56 1.48 13.07
N PRO A 213 -19.10 1.81 14.30
CA PRO A 213 -19.98 1.92 15.47
C PRO A 213 -21.17 2.86 15.25
N ALA A 214 -20.95 3.99 14.57
CA ALA A 214 -22.01 4.96 14.25
C ALA A 214 -23.05 4.43 13.25
N SER A 215 -22.66 3.51 12.37
CA SER A 215 -23.55 2.94 11.35
C SER A 215 -24.27 1.68 11.85
N ALA A 216 -23.74 1.00 12.86
CA ALA A 216 -24.29 -0.24 13.41
C ALA A 216 -25.53 -0.05 14.31
N ALA A 217 -25.76 1.15 14.84
CA ALA A 217 -26.87 1.45 15.74
C ALA A 217 -28.19 1.85 15.04
N GLY A 218 -28.32 1.59 13.73
CA GLY A 218 -29.46 2.06 12.92
C GLY A 218 -29.48 3.59 12.70
N GLY A 219 -28.39 4.27 13.04
CA GLY A 219 -28.21 5.72 12.85
C GLY A 219 -27.62 6.08 11.49
N GLN A 220 -27.74 7.35 11.12
CA GLN A 220 -26.97 7.93 10.01
C GLN A 220 -25.48 7.85 10.37
N GLY A 221 -24.64 7.41 9.42
CA GLY A 221 -23.21 7.24 9.65
C GLY A 221 -22.49 8.51 10.15
N ALA A 222 -21.29 8.37 10.70
CA ALA A 222 -20.54 9.52 11.20
C ALA A 222 -20.15 10.51 10.08
N LYS A 223 -20.28 11.81 10.34
CA LYS A 223 -19.76 12.87 9.47
C LYS A 223 -18.24 12.75 9.38
N MET A 224 -17.73 12.51 8.17
CA MET A 224 -16.30 12.35 7.94
C MET A 224 -15.59 13.71 7.88
N ILE A 225 -14.36 13.75 8.37
CA ILE A 225 -13.57 14.99 8.52
C ILE A 225 -12.32 14.97 7.63
N SER A 226 -11.82 16.15 7.25
CA SER A 226 -10.49 16.28 6.65
C SER A 226 -9.41 16.04 7.71
N LYS A 227 -8.22 15.64 7.26
CA LYS A 227 -7.04 15.58 8.11
C LYS A 227 -6.23 16.86 7.95
N GLU A 228 -5.75 17.40 9.06
CA GLU A 228 -4.93 18.62 9.05
C GLU A 228 -3.69 18.45 8.16
N GLY A 229 -3.41 19.45 7.33
CA GLY A 229 -2.30 19.47 6.39
C GLY A 229 -2.57 18.85 5.03
N ASP A 230 -3.70 18.15 4.82
CA ASP A 230 -4.03 17.51 3.54
C ASP A 230 -4.19 18.53 2.40
N GLU A 231 -4.57 19.77 2.69
CA GLU A 231 -4.66 20.88 1.71
C GLU A 231 -3.33 21.14 0.99
N SER A 232 -2.20 20.81 1.62
CA SER A 232 -0.87 20.94 1.00
C SER A 232 -0.54 19.81 0.03
N GLY A 233 -1.40 18.80 -0.09
CA GLY A 233 -1.26 17.68 -1.01
C GLY A 233 0.06 16.94 -0.82
N ILE A 234 0.79 16.73 -1.91
CA ILE A 234 2.10 16.04 -1.87
C ILE A 234 3.25 16.88 -1.30
N LYS A 235 3.11 18.22 -1.18
CA LYS A 235 4.23 19.10 -0.80
C LYS A 235 4.95 18.66 0.50
N PRO A 236 4.26 18.30 1.59
CA PRO A 236 4.92 17.90 2.84
C PRO A 236 5.65 16.55 2.76
N ILE A 237 5.40 15.76 1.71
CA ILE A 237 6.01 14.45 1.51
C ILE A 237 6.87 14.39 0.24
N ARG A 238 7.18 15.54 -0.38
CA ARG A 238 7.92 15.63 -1.65
C ARG A 238 9.23 14.85 -1.62
N GLU A 239 10.11 15.18 -0.67
CA GLU A 239 11.41 14.51 -0.50
C GLU A 239 11.26 12.99 -0.40
N ARG A 240 10.20 12.53 0.26
CA ARG A 240 9.92 11.10 0.38
C ARG A 240 9.46 10.47 -0.92
N LEU A 241 8.66 11.17 -1.72
CA LEU A 241 8.25 10.67 -3.05
C LEU A 241 9.45 10.57 -3.99
N ASP A 242 10.36 11.54 -3.92
CA ASP A 242 11.59 11.55 -4.72
C ASP A 242 12.51 10.38 -4.32
N MET A 243 12.69 10.14 -3.02
CA MET A 243 13.40 8.97 -2.52
C MET A 243 12.74 7.65 -2.94
N ASP A 244 11.40 7.53 -2.82
CA ASP A 244 10.68 6.33 -3.26
C ASP A 244 10.88 6.08 -4.77
N ALA A 245 10.93 7.15 -5.59
CA ALA A 245 11.18 7.05 -7.03
C ALA A 245 12.61 6.59 -7.33
N GLU A 246 13.61 7.11 -6.63
CA GLU A 246 15.01 6.66 -6.79
C GLU A 246 15.18 5.19 -6.42
N LEU A 247 14.55 4.75 -5.32
CA LEU A 247 14.55 3.34 -4.91
C LEU A 247 13.93 2.43 -5.97
N MET A 248 12.82 2.86 -6.59
CA MET A 248 12.21 2.12 -7.70
C MET A 248 13.16 1.99 -8.90
N GLN A 249 13.85 3.07 -9.28
CA GLN A 249 14.82 3.03 -10.37
C GLN A 249 15.99 2.08 -10.08
N LYS A 250 16.50 2.07 -8.85
CA LYS A 250 17.53 1.12 -8.42
C LYS A 250 17.04 -0.33 -8.49
N ALA A 251 15.82 -0.61 -8.01
CA ALA A 251 15.23 -1.95 -8.10
C ALA A 251 15.03 -2.41 -9.55
N ILE A 252 14.66 -1.50 -10.46
CA ILE A 252 14.56 -1.78 -11.91
C ILE A 252 15.93 -2.14 -12.48
N SER A 253 17.00 -1.46 -12.05
CA SER A 253 18.38 -1.75 -12.51
C SER A 253 18.97 -3.07 -11.95
N LEU A 254 18.34 -3.67 -10.94
CA LEU A 254 18.87 -4.84 -10.24
C LEU A 254 18.58 -6.11 -11.06
N HIS A 255 19.61 -6.87 -11.42
CA HIS A 255 19.47 -8.13 -12.15
C HIS A 255 19.29 -9.34 -11.21
N GLY A 256 18.71 -10.43 -11.72
CA GLY A 256 18.54 -11.69 -10.98
C GLY A 256 17.21 -11.84 -10.23
N ILE A 257 16.45 -10.75 -10.06
CA ILE A 257 15.11 -10.78 -9.44
C ILE A 257 14.06 -10.39 -10.50
N PRO A 258 13.07 -11.26 -10.79
CA PRO A 258 11.93 -10.96 -11.66
C PRO A 258 11.15 -9.71 -11.21
N LYS A 259 10.50 -9.04 -12.16
CA LYS A 259 9.83 -7.75 -11.94
C LYS A 259 8.42 -7.78 -12.51
N ILE A 260 7.45 -7.37 -11.70
CA ILE A 260 6.09 -7.05 -12.08
C ILE A 260 5.96 -5.53 -12.05
N ILE A 261 5.53 -4.93 -13.16
CA ILE A 261 5.28 -3.48 -13.26
C ILE A 261 3.78 -3.26 -13.32
N LEU A 262 3.26 -2.55 -12.33
CA LEU A 262 1.85 -2.25 -12.18
C LEU A 262 1.63 -0.76 -12.46
N ARG A 263 1.16 -0.44 -13.67
CA ARG A 263 0.73 0.91 -14.02
C ARG A 263 -0.69 1.14 -13.54
N ASN A 264 -0.91 2.22 -12.80
CA ASN A 264 -2.25 2.67 -12.38
C ASN A 264 -2.82 3.77 -13.29
N ALA A 265 -2.07 4.20 -14.30
CA ALA A 265 -2.57 5.13 -15.31
C ALA A 265 -2.34 4.57 -16.71
N VAL A 266 -3.28 4.87 -17.61
CA VAL A 266 -3.20 4.52 -19.03
C VAL A 266 -3.47 5.76 -19.87
N PRO A 267 -2.72 6.01 -20.95
CA PRO A 267 -3.02 7.10 -21.86
C PRO A 267 -4.46 7.05 -22.34
N VAL A 268 -5.12 8.20 -22.45
CA VAL A 268 -6.48 8.31 -22.99
C VAL A 268 -6.52 7.78 -24.43
N GLU A 269 -5.47 8.04 -25.19
CA GLU A 269 -5.31 7.51 -26.55
C GLU A 269 -5.13 5.98 -26.51
N GLY A 270 -6.10 5.25 -27.05
CA GLY A 270 -6.06 3.79 -27.14
C GLY A 270 -6.54 3.05 -25.89
N ALA A 271 -6.98 3.78 -24.84
CA ALA A 271 -7.51 3.20 -23.60
C ALA A 271 -8.68 2.25 -23.86
N GLU A 272 -9.54 2.56 -24.83
CA GLU A 272 -10.75 1.80 -25.18
C GLU A 272 -10.47 0.36 -25.63
N LYS A 273 -9.21 0.05 -25.97
CA LYS A 273 -8.76 -1.29 -26.39
C LYS A 273 -8.24 -2.13 -25.23
N ILE A 274 -7.93 -1.51 -24.09
CA ILE A 274 -7.20 -2.15 -22.99
C ILE A 274 -7.94 -2.09 -21.65
N VAL A 275 -8.85 -1.14 -21.47
CA VAL A 275 -9.65 -0.99 -20.25
C VAL A 275 -11.11 -0.70 -20.57
N ASP A 276 -12.00 -1.20 -19.72
CA ASP A 276 -13.43 -0.89 -19.80
C ASP A 276 -13.76 0.39 -19.00
N ASP A 277 -14.82 1.10 -19.35
CA ASP A 277 -15.22 2.36 -18.68
C ASP A 277 -15.40 2.22 -17.16
N TYR A 278 -15.92 1.08 -16.70
CA TYR A 278 -16.13 0.82 -15.27
C TYR A 278 -14.83 0.51 -14.49
N GLU A 279 -13.68 0.40 -15.19
CA GLU A 279 -12.36 0.19 -14.60
C GLU A 279 -11.62 1.52 -14.39
N ILE A 280 -12.10 2.60 -15.00
CA ILE A 280 -11.56 3.95 -14.88
C ILE A 280 -12.04 4.55 -13.56
N THR A 281 -11.15 5.26 -12.88
CA THR A 281 -11.48 6.01 -11.67
C THR A 281 -12.39 7.18 -12.04
N PRO A 282 -13.61 7.27 -11.49
CA PRO A 282 -14.46 8.42 -11.73
C PRO A 282 -14.04 9.62 -10.86
N GLU A 283 -14.38 10.81 -11.33
CA GLU A 283 -14.38 12.06 -10.56
C GLU A 283 -15.81 12.37 -10.12
N TYR A 284 -15.97 12.65 -8.83
CA TYR A 284 -17.21 13.10 -8.22
C TYR A 284 -17.19 14.60 -7.93
N SER A 285 -18.26 15.28 -8.30
CA SER A 285 -18.55 16.66 -7.90
C SER A 285 -19.97 16.78 -7.36
N TYR A 286 -20.24 17.83 -6.59
CA TYR A 286 -21.48 17.97 -5.84
C TYR A 286 -22.17 19.29 -6.13
N GLU A 287 -23.49 19.24 -6.30
CA GLU A 287 -24.37 20.40 -6.42
C GLU A 287 -25.40 20.39 -5.29
N TRP A 288 -25.68 21.55 -4.70
CA TRP A 288 -26.75 21.68 -3.71
C TRP A 288 -28.06 22.04 -4.40
N ASP A 289 -29.07 21.17 -4.28
CA ASP A 289 -30.43 21.46 -4.74
C ASP A 289 -31.19 22.18 -3.62
N GLU A 290 -31.30 23.51 -3.75
CA GLU A 290 -32.02 24.35 -2.78
C GLU A 290 -33.51 24.00 -2.65
N LYS A 291 -34.15 23.50 -3.73
CA LYS A 291 -35.58 23.20 -3.75
C LYS A 291 -35.88 21.91 -2.99
N ASN A 292 -35.08 20.89 -3.22
CA ASN A 292 -35.28 19.57 -2.61
C ASN A 292 -34.47 19.37 -1.32
N LYS A 293 -33.61 20.34 -0.95
CA LYS A 293 -32.69 20.27 0.20
C LYS A 293 -31.85 18.99 0.17
N LYS A 294 -31.33 18.65 -1.01
CA LYS A 294 -30.54 17.43 -1.27
C LYS A 294 -29.27 17.74 -2.02
N VAL A 295 -28.23 16.93 -1.79
CA VAL A 295 -27.00 16.95 -2.58
C VAL A 295 -27.19 16.10 -3.82
N LYS A 296 -26.94 16.69 -4.99
CA LYS A 296 -26.85 15.99 -6.27
C LYS A 296 -25.38 15.64 -6.52
N VAL A 297 -25.11 14.34 -6.66
CA VAL A 297 -23.77 13.83 -6.99
C VAL A 297 -23.66 13.72 -8.51
N ILE A 298 -22.59 14.29 -9.08
CA ILE A 298 -22.25 14.20 -10.49
C ILE A 298 -20.99 13.35 -10.61
N GLU A 299 -21.04 12.37 -11.50
CA GLU A 299 -19.95 11.46 -11.79
C GLU A 299 -19.51 11.63 -13.25
N LYS A 300 -18.20 11.67 -13.49
CA LYS A 300 -17.62 11.72 -14.84
C LYS A 300 -16.25 11.03 -14.87
N PRO A 301 -15.75 10.59 -16.03
CA PRO A 301 -14.40 10.06 -16.15
C PRO A 301 -13.35 11.07 -15.70
N TRP A 302 -12.38 10.62 -14.91
CA TRP A 302 -11.30 11.47 -14.42
C TRP A 302 -10.06 11.35 -15.30
N ILE A 303 -9.66 12.47 -15.90
CA ILE A 303 -8.45 12.57 -16.73
C ILE A 303 -7.42 13.41 -15.97
N ILE A 304 -6.22 12.85 -15.82
CA ILE A 304 -5.06 13.53 -15.24
C ILE A 304 -3.97 13.67 -16.30
N LYS A 305 -2.98 14.54 -16.04
CA LYS A 305 -1.69 14.46 -16.71
C LYS A 305 -0.80 13.56 -15.88
N ASP A 306 -0.22 12.54 -16.49
CA ASP A 306 0.76 11.71 -15.81
C ASP A 306 2.10 12.43 -15.62
N ASP A 307 3.08 11.74 -15.04
CA ASP A 307 4.39 12.30 -14.72
C ASP A 307 5.18 12.69 -15.98
N GLU A 308 4.78 12.21 -17.18
CA GLU A 308 5.34 12.59 -18.48
C GLU A 308 4.52 13.70 -19.19
N GLY A 309 3.41 14.13 -18.58
CA GLY A 309 2.51 15.15 -19.12
C GLY A 309 1.47 14.63 -20.10
N VAL A 310 1.35 13.32 -20.27
CA VAL A 310 0.38 12.69 -21.17
C VAL A 310 -1.00 12.65 -20.50
N PRO A 311 -2.09 13.02 -21.20
CA PRO A 311 -3.45 12.83 -20.70
C PRO A 311 -3.74 11.35 -20.52
N SER A 312 -4.02 10.96 -19.27
CA SER A 312 -4.14 9.57 -18.87
C SER A 312 -5.34 9.38 -17.94
N TYR A 313 -6.02 8.24 -18.07
CA TYR A 313 -7.03 7.77 -17.12
C TYR A 313 -6.34 7.12 -15.93
N SER A 314 -6.74 7.45 -14.70
CA SER A 314 -6.37 6.68 -13.51
C SER A 314 -7.28 5.45 -13.40
N LEU A 315 -6.71 4.31 -13.04
CA LEU A 315 -7.43 3.04 -12.90
C LEU A 315 -7.85 2.77 -11.47
N LEU A 316 -9.04 2.19 -11.31
CA LEU A 316 -9.47 1.61 -10.05
C LEU A 316 -8.53 0.45 -9.64
N PRO A 317 -8.51 0.04 -8.36
CA PRO A 317 -7.66 -1.06 -7.92
C PRO A 317 -7.86 -2.41 -8.67
N PRO A 318 -9.08 -2.83 -9.04
CA PRO A 318 -9.30 -4.13 -9.69
C PRO A 318 -8.52 -4.40 -10.99
N PRO A 319 -8.52 -3.52 -12.02
CA PRO A 319 -7.73 -3.75 -13.24
C PRO A 319 -6.21 -3.84 -12.96
N VAL A 320 -5.70 -3.11 -11.97
CA VAL A 320 -4.29 -3.20 -11.59
C VAL A 320 -3.97 -4.53 -10.90
N LEU A 321 -4.88 -5.03 -10.05
CA LEU A 321 -4.76 -6.38 -9.50
C LEU A 321 -4.85 -7.46 -10.58
N LEU A 322 -5.72 -7.28 -11.58
CA LEU A 322 -5.80 -8.18 -12.72
C LEU A 322 -4.46 -8.29 -13.46
N SER A 323 -3.78 -7.16 -13.66
CA SER A 323 -2.43 -7.13 -14.22
C SER A 323 -1.42 -7.86 -13.33
N LEU A 324 -1.48 -7.67 -12.00
CA LEU A 324 -0.64 -8.39 -11.04
C LEU A 324 -0.84 -9.91 -11.15
N ILE A 325 -2.08 -10.38 -11.19
CA ILE A 325 -2.39 -11.82 -11.30
C ILE A 325 -1.80 -12.40 -12.59
N LYS A 326 -1.99 -11.73 -13.73
CA LYS A 326 -1.47 -12.20 -15.03
C LYS A 326 0.05 -12.28 -15.06
N GLN A 327 0.75 -11.23 -14.61
CA GLN A 327 2.22 -11.21 -14.56
C GLN A 327 2.78 -12.20 -13.52
N MET A 328 2.08 -12.41 -12.41
CA MET A 328 2.49 -13.38 -11.39
C MET A 328 2.45 -14.82 -11.93
N VAL A 329 1.40 -15.18 -12.68
CA VAL A 329 1.30 -16.50 -13.35
C VAL A 329 2.48 -16.72 -14.31
N GLU A 330 2.84 -15.69 -15.09
CA GLU A 330 3.95 -15.75 -16.03
C GLU A 330 5.31 -15.92 -15.33
N ILE A 331 5.58 -15.14 -14.28
CA ILE A 331 6.84 -15.17 -13.53
C ILE A 331 7.02 -16.47 -12.76
N LEU A 332 5.94 -17.03 -12.22
CA LEU A 332 5.98 -18.32 -11.52
C LEU A 332 5.91 -19.51 -12.49
N HIS A 333 5.86 -19.26 -13.81
CA HIS A 333 5.83 -20.28 -14.86
C HIS A 333 4.67 -21.28 -14.72
N LEU A 334 3.45 -20.77 -14.45
CA LEU A 334 2.25 -21.58 -14.18
C LEU A 334 1.32 -21.78 -15.38
#